data_AF-A0ABD5PZF9-F1
#
_entry.id   AF-A0ABD5PZF9-F1
#
_cell.length_a   1.000
_cell.length_b   1.000
_cell.length_c   1.000
_cell.angle_alpha   90.00
_cell.angle_beta   90.00
_cell.angle_gamma   90.00
#
_symmetry.space_group_name_H-M   'P 1'
#
loop_
_entity.id
_entity.type
_entity.pdbx_description
1 polymer ?
#
loop_
_entity_poly.entity_id
_entity_poly.type
_entity_poly.pdbx_seq_one_letter_code
_entity_poly.pdbx_strand_id
1 'polypeptide(L)'
;MTGPPSDADGSAGRSATIRTELDDAAILAASVRPDNTPEIDTRAADGVVETSIERETTGGLRTTVDDYVVNLAVAQEVAQAARRHANGSHADASESRANADDTTQS
;
A
#
# COMPACT_ATOMS: atom_id res chain seq x y z
N MET A 1 1.74 52.62 -17.79
CA MET A 1 0.82 51.63 -17.21
C MET A 1 1.08 50.28 -17.86
N THR A 2 2.07 49.55 -17.33
CA THR A 2 2.19 48.09 -17.41
C THR A 2 3.27 47.71 -16.42
N GLY A 3 2.89 47.09 -15.30
CA GLY A 3 3.84 46.54 -14.34
C GLY A 3 4.63 45.38 -14.95
N PRO A 4 5.75 44.95 -14.33
CA PRO A 4 6.41 43.71 -14.72
C PRO A 4 5.39 42.55 -14.64
N PRO A 5 5.53 41.49 -15.46
CA PRO A 5 4.70 40.32 -15.32
C PRO A 5 4.83 39.81 -13.89
N SER A 6 3.71 39.86 -13.16
CA SER A 6 3.55 39.24 -11.85
C SER A 6 4.10 37.83 -11.93
N ASP A 7 4.99 37.50 -11.00
CA ASP A 7 5.71 36.24 -10.97
C ASP A 7 4.78 35.06 -11.27
N ALA A 8 5.17 34.27 -12.26
CA ALA A 8 4.61 32.96 -12.53
C ALA A 8 5.02 31.94 -11.44
N ASP A 9 4.92 32.33 -10.17
CA ASP A 9 5.40 31.59 -8.99
C ASP A 9 4.24 31.07 -8.11
N GLY A 10 3.05 30.93 -8.70
CA GLY A 10 1.87 30.37 -8.03
C GLY A 10 1.48 28.94 -8.42
N SER A 11 2.08 28.33 -9.45
CA SER A 11 1.50 27.15 -10.14
C SER A 11 2.45 25.96 -10.35
N ALA A 12 3.71 26.01 -9.90
CA ALA A 12 4.58 24.84 -10.00
C ALA A 12 4.11 23.78 -9.00
N GLY A 13 3.52 22.67 -9.47
CA GLY A 13 3.11 21.57 -8.60
C GLY A 13 4.24 21.11 -7.67
N ARG A 14 3.88 20.68 -6.47
CA ARG A 14 4.76 20.07 -5.48
C ARG A 14 4.61 18.57 -5.59
N SER A 15 5.72 17.86 -5.63
CA SER A 15 5.70 16.40 -5.75
C SER A 15 6.48 15.72 -4.64
N ALA A 16 6.10 14.48 -4.36
CA ALA A 16 6.83 13.56 -3.49
C ALA A 16 6.90 12.18 -4.12
N THR A 17 7.98 11.45 -3.84
CA THR A 17 8.11 10.03 -4.16
C THR A 17 8.47 9.27 -2.90
N ILE A 18 7.65 8.27 -2.57
CA ILE A 18 7.84 7.39 -1.43
C ILE A 18 8.24 6.02 -1.97
N ARG A 19 9.32 5.44 -1.43
CA ARG A 19 9.79 4.09 -1.76
C ARG A 19 9.91 3.29 -0.49
N THR A 20 9.23 2.15 -0.45
CA THR A 20 9.21 1.28 0.74
C THR A 20 9.47 -0.16 0.32
N GLU A 21 10.48 -0.78 0.94
CA GLU A 21 10.81 -2.20 0.77
C GLU A 21 9.84 -3.05 1.60
N LEU A 22 9.13 -3.98 0.95
CA LEU A 22 8.07 -4.81 1.53
C LEU A 22 8.04 -6.20 0.88
N ASP A 23 7.97 -7.26 1.68
CA ASP A 23 7.94 -8.66 1.20
C ASP A 23 6.80 -8.92 0.20
N ASP A 24 5.62 -8.35 0.47
CA ASP A 24 4.40 -8.54 -0.32
C ASP A 24 4.07 -7.29 -1.19
N ALA A 25 5.11 -6.59 -1.69
CA ALA A 25 4.96 -5.30 -2.38
C ALA A 25 3.87 -5.27 -3.47
N ALA A 26 3.76 -6.32 -4.29
CA ALA A 26 2.75 -6.38 -5.35
C ALA A 26 1.31 -6.43 -4.81
N ILE A 27 1.09 -7.17 -3.72
CA ILE A 27 -0.23 -7.27 -3.07
C ILE A 27 -0.57 -5.94 -2.41
N LEU A 28 0.39 -5.33 -1.72
CA LEU A 28 0.19 -4.06 -1.01
C LEU A 28 -0.06 -2.90 -1.97
N ALA A 29 0.68 -2.82 -3.07
CA ALA A 29 0.43 -1.84 -4.13
C ALA A 29 -0.97 -2.04 -4.73
N ALA A 30 -1.39 -3.28 -4.97
CA ALA A 30 -2.73 -3.57 -5.48
C ALA A 30 -3.85 -3.19 -4.48
N SER A 31 -3.61 -3.31 -3.18
CA SER A 31 -4.62 -2.99 -2.16
C SER A 31 -4.80 -1.49 -1.93
N VAL A 32 -3.77 -0.66 -2.12
CA VAL A 32 -3.88 0.80 -1.93
C VAL A 32 -4.28 1.54 -3.21
N ARG A 33 -4.04 0.93 -4.39
CA ARG A 33 -4.41 1.48 -5.70
C ARG A 33 -5.86 1.94 -5.87
N PRO A 34 -6.88 1.30 -5.26
CA PRO A 34 -8.26 1.77 -5.38
C PRO A 34 -8.49 3.20 -4.86
N ASP A 35 -7.68 3.65 -3.90
CA ASP A 35 -7.76 5.01 -3.33
C ASP A 35 -6.91 6.03 -4.11
N ASN A 36 -6.18 5.60 -5.14
CA ASN A 36 -5.41 6.52 -5.96
C ASN A 36 -6.33 7.49 -6.71
N THR A 37 -6.04 8.77 -6.57
CA THR A 37 -6.58 9.83 -7.44
C THR A 37 -5.67 10.01 -8.66
N PRO A 38 -6.05 10.81 -9.68
CA PRO A 38 -5.17 11.11 -10.83
C PRO A 38 -3.81 11.73 -10.45
N GLU A 39 -3.71 12.25 -9.24
CA GLU A 39 -2.53 12.89 -8.66
C GLU A 39 -1.63 11.90 -7.90
N ILE A 40 -2.03 10.62 -7.82
CA ILE A 40 -1.34 9.56 -7.09
C ILE A 40 -1.13 8.37 -8.04
N ASP A 41 0.12 8.00 -8.28
CA ASP A 41 0.47 6.75 -8.96
C ASP A 41 1.19 5.81 -7.99
N THR A 42 0.75 4.56 -7.95
CA THR A 42 1.34 3.52 -7.08
C THR A 42 1.68 2.30 -7.92
N ARG A 43 2.93 1.87 -7.83
CA ARG A 43 3.48 0.72 -8.55
C ARG A 43 4.39 -0.10 -7.66
N ALA A 44 4.49 -1.39 -7.94
CA ALA A 44 5.43 -2.30 -7.27
C ALA A 44 6.44 -2.84 -8.28
N ALA A 45 7.71 -2.88 -7.89
CA ALA A 45 8.79 -3.52 -8.61
C ALA A 45 9.84 -4.02 -7.62
N ASP A 46 10.35 -5.25 -7.82
CA ASP A 46 11.49 -5.80 -7.06
C ASP A 46 11.37 -5.72 -5.53
N GLY A 47 10.17 -5.99 -4.98
CA GLY A 47 9.92 -5.90 -3.53
C GLY A 47 9.81 -4.47 -2.99
N VAL A 48 9.72 -3.47 -3.87
CA VAL A 48 9.53 -2.07 -3.49
C VAL A 48 8.17 -1.59 -3.98
N VAL A 49 7.42 -0.93 -3.08
CA VAL A 49 6.29 -0.09 -3.47
C VAL A 49 6.81 1.32 -3.68
N GLU A 50 6.64 1.85 -4.88
CA GLU A 50 6.90 3.25 -5.22
C GLU A 50 5.59 3.97 -5.46
N THR A 51 5.40 5.09 -4.78
CA THR A 51 4.26 5.99 -4.99
C THR A 51 4.73 7.40 -5.26
N SER A 52 4.24 7.98 -6.35
CA SER A 52 4.42 9.38 -6.70
C SER A 52 3.14 10.17 -6.48
N ILE A 53 3.27 11.34 -5.85
CA ILE A 53 2.15 12.23 -5.50
C ILE A 53 2.45 13.61 -6.06
N GLU A 54 1.47 14.25 -6.70
CA GLU A 54 1.54 15.62 -7.22
C GLU A 54 0.42 16.48 -6.66
N ARG A 55 0.75 17.65 -6.08
CA ARG A 55 -0.24 18.57 -5.47
C ARG A 55 0.14 20.01 -5.69
N GLU A 56 -0.82 20.92 -5.78
CA GLU A 56 -0.54 22.34 -6.05
C GLU A 56 0.18 23.03 -4.88
N THR A 57 -0.09 22.60 -3.64
CA THR A 57 0.43 23.21 -2.42
C THR A 57 1.20 22.22 -1.57
N THR A 58 2.20 22.70 -0.83
CA THR A 58 2.94 21.89 0.13
C THR A 58 2.04 21.33 1.24
N GLY A 59 1.02 22.09 1.65
CA GLY A 59 0.04 21.63 2.64
C GLY A 59 -0.77 20.44 2.12
N GLY A 60 -1.29 20.55 0.88
CA GLY A 60 -2.01 19.46 0.22
C GLY A 60 -1.12 18.23 -0.03
N LEU A 61 0.16 18.44 -0.38
CA LEU A 61 1.14 17.36 -0.51
C LEU A 61 1.35 16.63 0.81
N ARG A 62 1.59 17.37 1.90
CA ARG A 62 1.80 16.79 3.23
C ARG A 62 0.60 15.94 3.65
N THR A 63 -0.62 16.47 3.57
CA THR A 63 -1.82 15.73 3.96
C THR A 63 -1.93 14.42 3.18
N THR A 64 -1.73 14.46 1.86
CA THR A 64 -1.82 13.26 1.01
C THR A 64 -0.70 12.24 1.29
N VAL A 65 0.51 12.72 1.59
CA VAL A 65 1.61 11.84 2.03
C VAL A 65 1.26 11.17 3.36
N ASP A 66 0.77 11.93 4.34
CA ASP A 66 0.39 11.43 5.67
C ASP A 66 -0.72 10.36 5.53
N ASP A 67 -1.76 10.64 4.74
CA ASP A 67 -2.86 9.69 4.48
C ASP A 67 -2.37 8.41 3.77
N TYR A 68 -1.52 8.55 2.74
CA TYR A 68 -0.97 7.42 2.00
C TYR A 68 -0.13 6.49 2.88
N VAL A 69 0.74 7.04 3.73
CA VAL A 69 1.60 6.23 4.62
C VAL A 69 0.76 5.43 5.60
N VAL A 70 -0.31 6.03 6.15
CA VAL A 70 -1.25 5.33 7.02
C VAL A 70 -1.97 4.20 6.25
N ASN A 71 -2.47 4.49 5.04
CA ASN A 71 -3.15 3.47 4.22
C ASN A 71 -2.22 2.29 3.90
N LEU A 72 -0.95 2.55 3.58
CA LEU A 72 0.04 1.51 3.31
C LEU A 72 0.34 0.65 4.56
N ALA A 73 0.46 1.29 5.73
CA ALA A 73 0.67 0.58 7.00
C ALA A 73 -0.52 -0.35 7.33
N VAL A 74 -1.75 0.15 7.18
CA VAL A 74 -2.96 -0.66 7.39
C VAL A 74 -3.02 -1.83 6.40
N ALA A 75 -2.71 -1.61 5.13
CA ALA A 75 -2.65 -2.69 4.14
C ALA A 75 -1.65 -3.79 4.55
N GLN A 76 -0.48 -3.39 5.05
CA GLN A 76 0.54 -4.33 5.54
C GLN A 76 0.04 -5.14 6.75
N GLU A 77 -0.60 -4.50 7.73
CA GLU A 77 -1.17 -5.18 8.89
C GLU A 77 -2.26 -6.18 8.49
N VAL A 78 -3.16 -5.79 7.59
CA VAL A 78 -4.24 -6.64 7.09
C VAL A 78 -3.68 -7.85 6.32
N ALA A 79 -2.68 -7.65 5.45
CA ALA A 79 -2.03 -8.75 4.73
C ALA A 79 -1.38 -9.76 5.68
N GLN A 80 -0.67 -9.27 6.71
CA GLN A 80 -0.07 -10.13 7.73
C GLN A 80 -1.13 -10.89 8.54
N ALA A 81 -2.22 -10.23 8.93
CA ALA A 81 -3.32 -10.88 9.63
C ALA A 81 -3.95 -11.99 8.77
N ALA A 82 -4.23 -11.72 7.50
CA ALA A 82 -4.77 -12.71 6.56
C ALA A 82 -3.85 -13.92 6.41
N ARG A 83 -2.53 -13.71 6.32
CA ARG A 83 -1.54 -14.79 6.25
C ARG A 83 -1.51 -15.64 7.52
N ARG A 84 -1.58 -15.02 8.71
CA ARG A 84 -1.66 -15.76 9.98
C ARG A 84 -2.91 -16.62 10.04
N HIS A 85 -4.06 -16.10 9.62
CA HIS A 85 -5.30 -16.86 9.56
C HIS A 85 -5.23 -18.03 8.59
N ALA A 86 -4.71 -17.82 7.37
CA ALA A 86 -4.54 -18.90 6.40
C ALA A 86 -3.66 -20.03 6.95
N ASN A 87 -2.53 -19.69 7.60
CA ASN A 87 -1.62 -20.67 8.17
C ASN A 87 -2.23 -21.44 9.35
N GLY A 88 -3.00 -20.77 10.21
CA GLY A 88 -3.71 -21.42 11.32
C GLY A 88 -4.77 -22.40 10.83
N SER A 89 -5.57 -22.01 9.83
CA SER A 89 -6.61 -22.88 9.24
C SER A 89 -6.03 -24.12 8.55
N HIS A 90 -4.79 -24.04 8.02
CA HIS A 90 -4.11 -25.21 7.45
C HIS A 90 -3.57 -26.19 8.50
N ALA A 91 -3.20 -25.71 9.69
CA ALA A 91 -2.78 -26.57 10.80
C ALA A 91 -3.96 -27.41 11.32
N ASP A 92 -5.11 -26.77 11.59
CA ASP A 92 -6.33 -27.47 12.03
C ASP A 92 -6.83 -28.51 11.00
N ALA A 93 -6.75 -28.19 9.69
CA ALA A 93 -7.19 -29.10 8.64
C ALA A 93 -6.27 -30.33 8.44
N SER A 94 -4.98 -30.21 8.78
CA SER A 94 -4.02 -31.31 8.66
C SER A 94 -4.16 -32.30 9.83
N GLU A 95 -4.43 -31.82 11.04
CA GLU A 95 -4.73 -32.66 12.21
C GLU A 95 -6.04 -33.45 12.02
N SER A 96 -7.06 -32.83 11.42
CA SER A 96 -8.33 -33.51 11.14
C SER A 96 -8.20 -34.66 10.12
N ARG A 97 -7.23 -34.60 9.19
CA ARG A 97 -6.99 -35.68 8.21
C ARG A 97 -6.12 -36.80 8.78
N ALA A 98 -5.15 -36.48 9.63
CA ALA A 98 -4.30 -37.48 10.27
C ALA A 98 -5.10 -38.38 11.23
N ASN A 99 -6.08 -37.82 11.94
CA ASN A 99 -6.93 -38.58 12.87
C ASN A 99 -7.98 -39.47 12.18
N ALA A 100 -8.27 -39.24 10.91
CA ALA A 100 -9.25 -40.04 10.16
C ALA A 100 -8.67 -41.38 9.66
N ASP A 101 -7.33 -41.48 9.50
CA ASP A 101 -6.66 -42.67 8.99
C ASP A 101 -6.36 -43.72 10.09
N ASP A 102 -6.37 -43.32 11.37
CA ASP A 102 -6.01 -44.18 12.51
C ASP A 102 -7.20 -45.03 13.05
N THR A 103 -8.42 -44.84 12.54
CA THR A 103 -9.63 -45.50 13.10
C THR A 103 -10.00 -46.83 12.42
N THR A 104 -9.24 -47.32 11.43
CA THR A 104 -9.62 -48.53 10.64
C THR A 104 -9.00 -49.85 11.11
N GLN A 105 -8.19 -49.89 12.18
CA GLN A 105 -7.64 -51.16 12.70
C GLN A 105 -7.84 -51.35 14.21
N SER A 106 -8.93 -52.00 14.62
CA SER A 106 -9.01 -53.03 15.70
C SER A 106 -10.41 -53.59 15.84
#